data_AF-A0A3D5MV24-F1
#
_entry.id   AF-A0A3D5MV24-F1
#
_cell.length_a   1.000
_cell.length_b   1.000
_cell.length_c   1.000
_cell.angle_alpha   90.00
_cell.angle_beta   90.00
_cell.angle_gamma   90.00
#
_symmetry.space_group_name_H-M   'P 1'
#
loop_
_entity.id
_entity.type
_entity.pdbx_description
1 polymer ?
#
loop_
_entity_poly.entity_id
_entity_poly.type
_entity_poly.pdbx_seq_one_letter_code
_entity_poly.pdbx_strand_id
1 'polypeptide(L)' 'MTKILAIDDEEKILFIIKTALQKEGYEVTTVSNSDTLSQNDYLKYDLI' A
#
# COMPACT_ATOMS: atom_id res chain seq x y z
N MET A 1 -0.71 0.05 15.13
CA MET A 1 -0.92 0.93 13.97
C MET A 1 -0.71 0.07 12.76
N THR A 2 -1.76 -0.15 11.96
CA THR A 2 -1.74 -1.17 10.89
C THR A 2 -1.10 -0.60 9.63
N LYS A 3 -0.17 -1.34 9.05
CA LYS A 3 0.54 -1.00 7.81
C LYS A 3 -0.10 -1.72 6.63
N ILE A 4 -0.51 -0.96 5.63
CA ILE A 4 -1.18 -1.49 4.44
C ILE A 4 -0.31 -1.18 3.22
N LEU A 5 -0.06 -2.19 2.40
CA LEU A 5 0.54 -2.03 1.08
C LEU A 5 -0.58 -2.14 0.04
N ALA A 6 -0.63 -1.20 -0.90
CA ALA A 6 -1.54 -1.27 -2.04
C ALA A 6 -0.69 -1.34 -3.31
N ILE A 7 -0.94 -2.37 -4.13
CA ILE A 7 -0.21 -2.59 -5.39
C ILE A 7 -1.22 -2.62 -6.53
N ASP A 8 -1.10 -1.66 -7.44
CA ASP A 8 -2.00 -1.52 -8.58
C ASP A 8 -1.30 -0.71 -9.67
N ASP A 9 -1.44 -1.08 -10.94
CA ASP A 9 -0.82 -0.39 -12.07
C ASP A 9 -1.48 0.96 -12.38
N GLU A 10 -2.69 1.21 -11.86
CA GLU A 10 -3.39 2.48 -11.97
C GLU A 10 -3.13 3.41 -10.78
N GLU A 11 -2.36 4.48 -11.01
CA GLU A 11 -2.05 5.49 -9.97
C GLU A 11 -3.29 6.14 -9.36
N LYS A 12 -4.39 6.25 -10.12
CA LYS A 12 -5.66 6.80 -9.62
C LYS A 12 -6.27 5.92 -8.54
N ILE A 13 -6.21 4.61 -8.71
CA ILE A 13 -6.72 3.64 -7.74
C ILE A 13 -5.86 3.71 -6.47
N LEU A 14 -4.53 3.70 -6.63
CA LEU A 14 -3.59 3.88 -5.51
C LEU A 14 -3.87 5.16 -4.70
N PHE A 15 -4.14 6.27 -5.38
CA PHE A 15 -4.46 7.54 -4.73
C PHE A 15 -5.76 7.48 -3.92
N ILE A 16 -6.81 6.86 -4.48
CA ILE A 16 -8.09 6.69 -3.79
C ILE A 16 -7.93 5.81 -2.54
N ILE A 17 -7.27 4.66 -2.69
CA ILE A 17 -7.03 3.69 -1.59
C ILE A 17 -6.23 4.36 -0.47
N LYS A 18 -5.13 5.02 -0.83
CA LYS A 18 -4.27 5.74 0.12
C LYS A 18 -5.06 6.79 0.89
N THR A 19 -5.81 7.64 0.18
CA THR A 19 -6.57 8.71 0.83
C THR A 19 -7.65 8.17 1.75
N ALA A 20 -8.38 7.14 1.32
CA ALA A 20 -9.45 6.53 2.12
C ALA A 20 -8.91 5.89 3.40
N LEU A 21 -7.86 5.08 3.29
CA LEU A 21 -7.30 4.34 4.43
C LEU A 21 -6.45 5.23 5.35
N GLN A 22 -5.73 6.21 4.82
CA GLN A 22 -5.02 7.19 5.66
C GLN A 22 -5.99 8.02 6.50
N LYS A 23 -7.18 8.34 5.96
CA LYS A 23 -8.23 9.06 6.70
C LYS A 23 -8.75 8.26 7.90
N GLU A 24 -8.76 6.94 7.81
CA GLU A 24 -9.11 6.02 8.90
C GLU A 24 -7.96 5.80 9.90
N GLY A 25 -6.78 6.40 9.67
CA GLY A 25 -5.62 6.32 10.56
C GLY A 25 -4.65 5.17 10.27
N TYR A 26 -4.74 4.55 9.10
CA TYR A 26 -3.82 3.50 8.67
C TYR A 26 -2.56 4.07 7.99
N GLU A 27 -1.44 3.35 8.11
CA GLU A 27 -0.19 3.68 7.42
C GLU A 27 -0.18 2.99 6.06
N VAL A 28 -0.51 3.73 5.00
CA VAL A 28 -0.66 3.16 3.64
C VAL A 28 0.53 3.50 2.76
N THR A 29 1.16 2.46 2.22
CA THR A 29 2.17 2.53 1.19
C THR A 29 1.58 2.07 -0.13
N THR A 30 1.81 2.83 -1.19
CA THR A 30 1.30 2.53 -2.54
C THR A 30 2.47 2.28 -3.47
N VAL A 31 2.41 1.22 -4.26
CA VAL A 31 3.44 0.84 -5.21
C VAL A 31 2.78 0.50 -6.54
N SER A 32 3.22 1.12 -7.63
CA SER A 32 2.68 0.84 -8.97
C SER A 32 3.33 -0.36 -9.67
N ASN A 33 4.48 -0.81 -9.17
CA ASN A 33 5.14 -2.01 -9.66
C ASN A 33 5.76 -2.82 -8.51
N SER A 34 5.26 -4.04 -8.32
CA SER A 34 5.71 -5.00 -7.32
C SER A 34 7.16 -5.46 -7.51
N ASP A 35 7.76 -5.31 -8.70
CA ASP A 35 9.17 -5.65 -8.97
C ASP A 35 10.14 -4.83 -8.10
N THR A 36 9.68 -3.69 -7.59
CA THR A 36 10.47 -2.84 -6.69
C THR A 36 10.53 -3.36 -5.25
N LEU A 37 9.75 -4.38 -4.91
CA LEU A 37 9.63 -4.94 -3.57
C LEU A 37 10.25 -6.34 -3.48
N SER A 38 11.07 -6.54 -2.45
CA SER A 38 11.59 -7.88 -2.12
C SER A 38 10.58 -8.67 -1.28
N GLN A 39 10.67 -10.00 -1.26
CA GLN A 39 9.79 -10.86 -0.44
C GLN A 39 9.75 -10.44 1.05
N ASN A 40 10.86 -9.93 1.57
CA ASN A 40 10.96 -9.46 2.97
C ASN A 40 10.26 -8.12 3.20
N ASP A 41 9.99 -7.34 2.15
CA ASP A 41 9.26 -6.08 2.29
C ASP A 41 7.77 -6.33 2.56
N TYR A 42 7.19 -7.38 1.98
CA TYR A 42 5.81 -7.77 2.21
C TYR A 42 5.54 -8.13 3.68
N LEU A 43 6.53 -8.69 4.38
CA LEU A 43 6.43 -9.04 5.81
C LEU A 43 6.30 -7.84 6.74
N LYS A 44 6.54 -6.62 6.24
CA LYS A 44 6.42 -5.38 7.02
C LYS A 44 4.99 -4.84 7.06
N TYR A 45 4.10 -5.41 6.27
CA TYR A 45 2.71 -4.97 6.14
C TYR A 45 1.77 -6.01 6.75
N ASP A 46 0.71 -5.52 7.38
CA ASP A 46 -0.34 -6.34 7.97
C ASP A 46 -1.38 -6.76 6.92
N LEU A 47 -1.48 -5.99 5.82
CA LEU A 47 -2.39 -6.21 4.69
C LEU A 47 -1.72 -5.75 3.39
N ILE A 48 -1.90 -6.53 2.32
CA ILE A 48 -1.41 -6.26 0.96
C ILE A 48 -2.56 -6.45 -0.02
#